data_AF-A0AA51DTM7-F1
#
_entry.id   AF-A0AA51DTM7-F1
#
_cell.length_a   1.000
_cell.length_b   1.000
_cell.length_c   1.000
_cell.angle_alpha   90.00
_cell.angle_beta   90.00
_cell.angle_gamma   90.00
#
_symmetry.space_group_name_H-M   'P 1'
#
loop_
_entity.id
_entity.type
_entity.pdbx_description
1 polymer ?
#
loop_
_entity_poly.entity_id
_entity_poly.type
_entity_poly.pdbx_seq_one_letter_code
_entity_poly.pdbx_strand_id
1 'polypeptide(L)'
;MKKLIKTIIVTAGVTLFIVSIYFLFLTDSNQITGMPIPVMAGIALYLFVLSLLFFFINADYKTSNNEISDYYTTLRQSLIINNYKPAENENKESDTPAATDILELMSINMTEIKEYYVLSKNMAKSSFKLSVSMCLLGFTLITASIISIFAMDITIGSAIIPAIGGVIVEVVAGTSLIVYRQSLEQLNRYYEALHENERFLSVVNIADKITPEKKDDVYQEIIKSQLCQKDLIS
;
A
#
# COMPACT_ATOMS: atom_id res chain seq x y z
N MET A 1 20.61 4.81 -4.88
CA MET A 1 21.27 6.14 -4.79
C MET A 1 20.83 7.15 -5.85
N LYS A 2 21.07 6.95 -7.16
CA LYS A 2 20.76 7.96 -8.22
C LYS A 2 19.31 8.48 -8.22
N LYS A 3 18.33 7.62 -7.95
CA LYS A 3 16.91 8.00 -7.88
C LYS A 3 16.54 8.78 -6.60
N LEU A 4 17.22 8.54 -5.48
CA LEU A 4 17.00 9.25 -4.21
C LEU A 4 17.58 10.67 -4.32
N ILE A 5 18.76 10.79 -4.91
CA ILE A 5 19.42 12.05 -5.25
C ILE A 5 18.52 12.90 -6.17
N LYS A 6 17.89 12.31 -7.19
CA LYS A 6 16.92 13.03 -8.05
C LYS A 6 15.73 13.59 -7.27
N THR A 7 15.18 12.84 -6.32
CA THR A 7 14.02 13.31 -5.53
C THR A 7 14.43 14.41 -4.56
N ILE A 8 15.59 14.28 -3.91
CA ILE A 8 16.17 15.32 -3.05
C ILE A 8 16.46 16.59 -3.86
N ILE A 9 16.97 16.48 -5.08
CA ILE A 9 17.23 17.63 -5.96
C ILE A 9 15.93 18.33 -6.36
N VAL A 10 14.86 17.57 -6.66
CA VAL A 10 13.55 18.16 -6.99
C VAL A 10 12.95 18.86 -5.79
N THR A 11 12.99 18.26 -4.60
CA THR A 11 12.45 18.91 -3.39
C THR A 11 13.29 20.09 -2.94
N ALA A 12 14.63 19.98 -2.99
CA ALA A 12 15.53 21.10 -2.74
C ALA A 12 15.27 22.24 -3.73
N GLY A 13 15.06 21.92 -5.00
CA GLY A 13 14.69 22.89 -6.04
C GLY A 13 13.37 23.61 -5.74
N VAL A 14 12.34 22.89 -5.31
CA VAL A 14 11.05 23.49 -4.93
C VAL A 14 11.20 24.38 -3.69
N THR A 15 11.94 23.94 -2.67
CA THR A 15 12.18 24.77 -1.49
C THR A 15 12.99 26.02 -1.81
N LEU A 16 14.00 25.91 -2.68
CA LEU A 16 14.85 27.02 -3.09
C LEU A 16 14.09 27.99 -3.99
N PHE A 17 13.13 27.49 -4.80
CA PHE A 17 12.21 28.31 -5.57
C PHE A 17 11.23 29.09 -4.69
N ILE A 18 10.67 28.47 -3.64
CA ILE A 18 9.79 29.15 -2.68
C ILE A 18 10.56 30.21 -1.88
N VAL A 19 11.78 29.89 -1.44
CA VAL A 19 12.67 30.83 -0.75
C VAL A 19 13.10 31.97 -1.68
N SER A 20 13.33 31.69 -2.97
CA SER A 20 13.66 32.69 -3.98
C SER A 20 12.48 33.63 -4.27
N ILE A 21 11.25 33.11 -4.33
CA ILE A 21 10.03 33.94 -4.41
C ILE A 21 9.91 34.82 -3.17
N TYR A 22 10.10 34.26 -1.97
CA TYR A 22 10.07 35.01 -0.71
C TYR A 22 11.13 36.13 -0.69
N PHE A 23 12.34 35.84 -1.19
CA PHE A 23 13.44 36.80 -1.28
C PHE A 23 13.20 37.90 -2.32
N LEU A 24 12.61 37.56 -3.47
CA LEU A 24 12.17 38.55 -4.48
C LEU A 24 11.11 39.51 -3.90
N PHE A 25 10.17 38.98 -3.12
CA PHE A 25 9.17 39.79 -2.41
C PHE A 25 9.75 40.66 -1.29
N LEU A 26 10.85 40.25 -0.67
CA LEU A 26 11.53 41.01 0.39
C LEU A 26 12.41 42.15 -0.16
N THR A 27 12.93 41.97 -1.37
CA THR A 27 13.85 42.91 -2.03
C THR A 27 13.11 44.09 -2.66
N ASP A 28 11.85 43.90 -3.06
CA ASP A 28 10.99 44.97 -3.57
C ASP A 28 10.35 45.76 -2.42
N SER A 29 11.21 46.48 -1.70
CA SER A 29 10.90 47.28 -0.52
C SER A 29 10.05 48.53 -0.78
N ASN A 30 9.32 48.62 -1.91
CA ASN A 30 8.37 49.69 -2.15
C ASN A 30 7.04 49.17 -2.71
N GLN A 31 6.08 48.99 -1.80
CA GLN A 31 4.63 49.13 -2.03
C GLN A 31 3.94 48.21 -3.06
N ILE A 32 4.21 46.90 -3.11
CA ILE A 32 3.41 46.02 -4.00
C ILE A 32 2.27 45.26 -3.30
N THR A 33 2.35 44.95 -2.00
CA THR A 33 1.17 44.41 -1.28
C THR A 33 1.12 44.97 0.13
N GLY A 34 0.00 45.57 0.53
CA GLY A 34 -0.21 46.12 1.88
C GLY A 34 -0.27 45.07 3.01
N MET A 35 0.32 43.89 2.83
CA MET A 35 0.26 42.79 3.78
C MET A 35 1.36 42.90 4.85
N PRO A 36 1.03 42.68 6.14
CA PRO A 36 2.01 42.74 7.22
C PRO A 36 3.01 41.56 7.13
N ILE A 37 4.30 41.86 7.29
CA ILE A 37 5.44 40.91 7.34
C ILE A 37 5.14 39.60 8.12
N PRO A 38 4.52 39.61 9.32
CA PRO A 38 4.22 38.37 10.05
C PRO A 38 3.26 37.41 9.31
N VAL A 39 2.31 37.92 8.52
CA VAL A 39 1.39 37.08 7.73
C VAL A 39 2.15 36.38 6.60
N MET A 40 3.07 37.09 5.95
CA MET A 40 3.89 36.55 4.88
C MET A 40 4.87 35.48 5.41
N ALA A 41 5.47 35.71 6.57
CA ALA A 41 6.29 34.71 7.27
C ALA A 41 5.47 33.45 7.65
N GLY A 42 4.21 33.63 8.07
CA GLY A 42 3.29 32.53 8.37
C GLY A 42 2.96 31.67 7.15
N ILE A 43 2.70 32.29 5.99
CA ILE A 43 2.45 31.57 4.73
C ILE A 43 3.70 30.79 4.28
N ALA A 44 4.90 31.39 4.38
CA ALA A 44 6.15 30.73 4.03
C ALA A 44 6.44 29.52 4.94
N LEU A 45 6.23 29.66 6.25
CA LEU A 45 6.35 28.56 7.22
C LEU A 45 5.37 27.44 6.90
N TYR A 46 4.12 27.78 6.58
CA TYR A 46 3.09 26.83 6.21
C TYR A 46 3.47 26.00 4.98
N LEU A 47 3.92 26.65 3.91
CA LEU A 47 4.40 25.99 2.69
C LEU A 47 5.62 25.11 2.94
N PHE A 48 6.53 25.54 3.83
CA PHE A 48 7.70 24.76 4.22
C PHE A 48 7.31 23.48 4.96
N VAL A 49 6.40 23.58 5.94
CA VAL A 49 5.87 22.42 6.68
C VAL A 49 5.17 21.45 5.72
N LEU A 50 4.42 21.98 4.75
CA LEU A 50 3.75 21.18 3.72
C LEU A 50 4.74 20.41 2.84
N SER A 51 5.81 21.08 2.41
CA SER A 51 6.88 20.49 1.61
C SER A 51 7.59 19.36 2.37
N LEU A 52 7.84 19.56 3.67
CA LEU A 52 8.42 18.53 4.54
C LEU A 52 7.49 17.31 4.67
N LEU A 53 6.20 17.52 4.93
CA LEU A 53 5.21 16.44 5.00
C LEU A 53 5.15 15.65 3.68
N PHE A 54 5.13 16.35 2.54
CA PHE A 54 5.16 15.72 1.23
C PHE A 54 6.45 14.91 0.99
N PHE A 55 7.60 15.40 1.45
CA PHE A 55 8.87 14.66 1.35
C PHE A 55 8.84 13.37 2.16
N PHE A 56 8.38 13.41 3.42
CA PHE A 56 8.28 12.21 4.27
C PHE A 56 7.38 11.13 3.64
N ILE A 57 6.23 11.51 3.09
CA ILE A 57 5.30 10.59 2.43
C ILE A 57 5.94 9.94 1.19
N ASN A 58 6.68 10.71 0.39
CA ASN A 58 7.29 10.22 -0.84
C ASN A 58 8.58 9.41 -0.62
N ALA A 59 9.37 9.76 0.39
CA ALA A 59 10.58 9.04 0.76
C ALA A 59 10.24 7.60 1.18
N ASP A 60 9.23 7.44 2.03
CA ASP A 60 8.78 6.14 2.51
C ASP A 60 8.07 5.32 1.41
N TYR A 61 7.35 6.00 0.48
CA TYR A 61 6.75 5.32 -0.68
C TYR A 61 7.75 4.60 -1.57
N LYS A 62 8.87 5.27 -1.84
CA LYS A 62 9.83 4.79 -2.83
C LYS A 62 10.65 3.60 -2.36
N THR A 63 11.00 3.56 -1.07
CA THR A 63 11.68 2.42 -0.46
C THR A 63 10.74 1.21 -0.43
N SER A 64 9.51 1.41 0.07
CA SER A 64 8.56 0.31 0.19
C SER A 64 8.09 -0.26 -1.16
N ASN A 65 7.96 0.51 -2.23
CA ASN A 65 7.45 -0.06 -3.51
C ASN A 65 8.50 -0.91 -4.23
N ASN A 66 9.78 -0.54 -4.15
CA ASN A 66 10.84 -1.34 -4.77
C ASN A 66 10.98 -2.70 -4.09
N GLU A 67 10.91 -2.75 -2.76
CA GLU A 67 10.99 -4.01 -2.01
C GLU A 67 9.82 -4.95 -2.30
N ILE A 68 8.60 -4.42 -2.41
CA ILE A 68 7.46 -5.27 -2.74
C ILE A 68 7.54 -5.71 -4.21
N SER A 69 7.90 -4.82 -5.14
CA SER A 69 8.09 -5.17 -6.56
C SER A 69 9.13 -6.27 -6.74
N ASP A 70 10.28 -6.16 -6.08
CA ASP A 70 11.33 -7.19 -6.13
C ASP A 70 10.87 -8.49 -5.46
N TYR A 71 10.07 -8.39 -4.40
CA TYR A 71 9.42 -9.55 -3.81
C TYR A 71 8.45 -10.22 -4.80
N TYR A 72 7.62 -9.48 -5.53
CA TYR A 72 6.72 -10.05 -6.53
C TYR A 72 7.43 -10.72 -7.69
N THR A 73 8.46 -10.09 -8.24
CA THR A 73 9.21 -10.67 -9.36
C THR A 73 9.87 -11.96 -8.90
N THR A 74 10.47 -11.96 -7.72
CA THR A 74 11.09 -13.15 -7.12
C THR A 74 10.06 -14.23 -6.81
N LEU A 75 8.92 -13.87 -6.19
CA LEU A 75 7.85 -14.79 -5.83
C LEU A 75 7.23 -15.38 -7.08
N ARG A 76 6.75 -14.55 -8.02
CA ARG A 76 6.19 -15.00 -9.30
C ARG A 76 7.16 -15.90 -10.06
N GLN A 77 8.44 -15.57 -10.08
CA GLN A 77 9.44 -16.39 -10.75
C GLN A 77 9.68 -17.72 -10.03
N SER A 78 9.70 -17.73 -8.69
CA SER A 78 9.76 -18.98 -7.90
C SER A 78 8.50 -19.84 -8.04
N LEU A 79 7.33 -19.23 -8.25
CA LEU A 79 6.06 -19.91 -8.44
C LEU A 79 5.92 -20.48 -9.85
N ILE A 80 6.34 -19.73 -10.89
CA ILE A 80 6.37 -20.21 -12.28
C ILE A 80 7.40 -21.34 -12.45
N ILE A 81 8.58 -21.22 -11.83
CA ILE A 81 9.63 -22.24 -11.92
C ILE A 81 9.23 -23.54 -11.21
N ASN A 82 8.42 -23.48 -10.15
CA ASN A 82 7.98 -24.67 -9.40
C ASN A 82 6.64 -25.27 -9.86
N ASN A 83 5.69 -24.47 -10.37
CA ASN A 83 4.33 -24.92 -10.71
C ASN A 83 4.00 -24.90 -12.22
N TYR A 84 4.95 -24.57 -13.10
CA TYR A 84 4.77 -24.75 -14.55
C TYR A 84 5.91 -25.60 -15.13
N LYS A 85 5.84 -26.91 -14.87
CA LYS A 85 6.24 -27.88 -15.88
C LYS A 85 4.99 -28.17 -16.70
N PRO A 86 4.90 -27.76 -17.99
CA PRO A 86 3.90 -28.38 -18.84
C PRO A 86 4.22 -29.88 -18.79
N ALA A 87 3.20 -30.70 -18.50
CA ALA A 87 3.30 -32.14 -18.55
C ALA A 87 3.69 -32.53 -19.99
N GLU A 88 4.99 -32.58 -20.24
CA GLU A 88 5.53 -33.25 -21.40
C GLU A 88 5.43 -34.74 -21.09
N ASN A 89 4.58 -35.39 -21.87
CA ASN A 89 4.21 -36.78 -21.78
C ASN A 89 5.35 -37.70 -21.34
N GLU A 90 5.25 -38.25 -20.12
CA GLU A 90 5.88 -39.53 -19.82
C GLU A 90 4.88 -40.43 -19.14
N ASN A 91 4.50 -41.48 -19.88
CA ASN A 91 3.73 -42.62 -19.41
C ASN A 91 4.26 -43.10 -18.05
N LYS A 92 3.46 -42.92 -16.99
CA LYS A 92 3.65 -43.62 -15.72
C LYS A 92 2.35 -44.25 -15.29
N GLU A 93 2.22 -45.50 -15.71
CA GLU A 93 1.40 -46.51 -15.07
C GLU A 93 1.97 -46.72 -13.66
N SER A 94 1.33 -46.14 -12.64
CA SER A 94 1.55 -46.49 -11.24
C SER A 94 0.33 -46.10 -10.39
N ASP A 95 -0.24 -47.09 -9.73
CA ASP A 95 -1.41 -47.04 -8.85
C ASP A 95 -1.22 -46.15 -7.59
N THR A 96 -1.12 -44.84 -7.77
CA THR A 96 -1.53 -43.80 -6.78
C THR A 96 -1.64 -42.44 -7.50
N PRO A 97 -2.68 -42.21 -8.33
CA PRO A 97 -2.73 -41.01 -9.18
C PRO A 97 -3.42 -39.80 -8.51
N ALA A 98 -4.30 -40.02 -7.53
CA ALA A 98 -5.22 -38.97 -7.05
C ALA A 98 -4.66 -38.09 -5.92
N ALA A 99 -3.84 -38.62 -5.01
CA ALA A 99 -3.37 -37.86 -3.84
C ALA A 99 -2.30 -36.80 -4.21
N THR A 100 -1.40 -37.15 -5.14
CA THR A 100 -0.38 -36.25 -5.69
C THR A 100 -1.02 -35.11 -6.49
N ASP A 101 -2.07 -35.42 -7.26
CA ASP A 101 -2.86 -34.45 -8.03
C ASP A 101 -3.58 -33.43 -7.13
N ILE A 102 -4.17 -33.88 -6.01
CA ILE A 102 -4.83 -32.99 -5.03
C ILE A 102 -3.83 -32.04 -4.34
N LEU A 103 -2.63 -32.53 -4.01
CA LEU A 103 -1.58 -31.69 -3.41
C LEU A 103 -1.03 -30.66 -4.39
N GLU A 104 -0.94 -31.01 -5.68
CA GLU A 104 -0.60 -30.08 -6.75
C GLU A 104 -1.67 -28.99 -6.92
N LEU A 105 -2.95 -29.36 -6.94
CA LEU A 105 -4.06 -28.40 -6.96
C LEU A 105 -4.04 -27.46 -5.74
N MET A 106 -3.68 -27.97 -4.56
CA MET A 106 -3.59 -27.15 -3.35
C MET A 106 -2.40 -26.20 -3.35
N SER A 107 -1.26 -26.60 -3.94
CA SER A 107 -0.09 -25.73 -4.11
C SER A 107 -0.38 -24.59 -5.10
N ILE A 108 -1.18 -24.87 -6.15
CA ILE A 108 -1.70 -23.87 -7.09
C ILE A 108 -2.65 -22.90 -6.36
N ASN A 109 -3.60 -23.38 -5.57
CA ASN A 109 -4.49 -22.50 -4.80
C ASN A 109 -3.72 -21.63 -3.79
N MET A 110 -2.70 -22.17 -3.13
CA MET A 110 -1.85 -21.40 -2.22
C MET A 110 -1.09 -20.29 -2.96
N THR A 111 -0.65 -20.56 -4.18
CA THR A 111 -0.03 -19.57 -5.07
C THR A 111 -0.99 -18.42 -5.36
N GLU A 112 -2.23 -18.73 -5.74
CA GLU A 112 -3.26 -17.74 -6.02
C GLU A 112 -3.58 -16.86 -4.79
N ILE A 113 -3.71 -17.46 -3.59
CA ILE A 113 -3.92 -16.71 -2.35
C ILE A 113 -2.75 -15.76 -2.05
N LYS A 114 -1.51 -16.19 -2.30
CA LYS A 114 -0.33 -15.31 -2.17
C LYS A 114 -0.43 -14.12 -3.12
N GLU A 115 -0.83 -14.32 -4.38
CA GLU A 115 -0.98 -13.22 -5.33
C GLU A 115 -2.00 -12.19 -4.85
N TYR A 116 -3.17 -12.63 -4.37
CA TYR A 116 -4.17 -11.73 -3.81
C TYR A 116 -3.72 -11.04 -2.51
N TYR A 117 -3.01 -11.74 -1.63
CA TYR A 117 -2.46 -11.14 -0.41
C TYR A 117 -1.59 -9.93 -0.75
N VAL A 118 -0.65 -10.10 -1.68
CA VAL A 118 0.26 -9.02 -2.00
C VAL A 118 -0.49 -7.93 -2.79
N LEU A 119 -1.43 -8.28 -3.69
CA LEU A 119 -2.29 -7.30 -4.37
C LEU A 119 -3.04 -6.41 -3.37
N SER A 120 -3.69 -6.99 -2.37
CA SER A 120 -4.38 -6.25 -1.31
C SER A 120 -3.40 -5.42 -0.48
N LYS A 121 -2.18 -5.90 -0.22
CA LYS A 121 -1.11 -5.11 0.42
C LYS A 121 -0.74 -3.88 -0.39
N ASN A 122 -0.62 -4.01 -1.71
CA ASN A 122 -0.31 -2.90 -2.62
C ASN A 122 -1.45 -1.89 -2.70
N MET A 123 -2.69 -2.39 -2.78
CA MET A 123 -3.88 -1.56 -2.78
C MET A 123 -3.98 -0.76 -1.49
N ALA A 124 -3.78 -1.41 -0.33
CA ALA A 124 -3.74 -0.75 0.97
C ALA A 124 -2.69 0.37 1.01
N LYS A 125 -1.43 0.08 0.60
CA LYS A 125 -0.36 1.08 0.61
C LYS A 125 -0.62 2.26 -0.31
N SER A 126 -1.19 2.02 -1.49
CA SER A 126 -1.49 3.07 -2.46
C SER A 126 -2.65 3.94 -1.97
N SER A 127 -3.73 3.33 -1.51
CA SER A 127 -4.91 4.01 -0.98
C SER A 127 -4.60 4.82 0.27
N PHE A 128 -3.76 4.30 1.17
CA PHE A 128 -3.30 5.04 2.35
C PHE A 128 -2.56 6.32 1.96
N LYS A 129 -1.62 6.24 1.01
CA LYS A 129 -0.83 7.41 0.58
C LYS A 129 -1.68 8.42 -0.18
N LEU A 130 -2.59 7.95 -1.02
CA LEU A 130 -3.55 8.81 -1.70
C LEU A 130 -4.41 9.55 -0.67
N SER A 131 -4.91 8.85 0.35
CA SER A 131 -5.68 9.43 1.44
C SER A 131 -4.90 10.53 2.17
N VAL A 132 -3.69 10.25 2.62
CA VAL A 132 -2.85 11.22 3.34
C VAL A 132 -2.49 12.42 2.45
N SER A 133 -2.14 12.19 1.19
CA SER A 133 -1.80 13.28 0.26
C SER A 133 -3.00 14.16 -0.06
N MET A 134 -4.19 13.57 -0.24
CA MET A 134 -5.42 14.32 -0.49
C MET A 134 -5.87 15.07 0.75
N CYS A 135 -5.80 14.48 1.94
CA CYS A 135 -6.09 15.16 3.20
C CYS A 135 -5.20 16.41 3.38
N LEU A 136 -3.90 16.28 3.08
CA LEU A 136 -2.97 17.40 3.14
C LEU A 136 -3.35 18.50 2.14
N LEU A 137 -3.67 18.14 0.89
CA LEU A 137 -4.09 19.10 -0.14
C LEU A 137 -5.44 19.76 0.19
N GLY A 138 -6.44 18.99 0.62
CA GLY A 138 -7.77 19.47 0.98
C GLY A 138 -7.69 20.47 2.13
N PHE A 139 -6.97 20.10 3.19
CA PHE A 139 -6.69 21.00 4.31
C PHE A 139 -5.99 22.28 3.85
N THR A 140 -5.02 22.20 2.93
CA THR A 140 -4.35 23.41 2.42
C THR A 140 -5.23 24.36 1.64
N LEU A 141 -6.16 23.84 0.84
CA LEU A 141 -7.07 24.67 0.09
C LEU A 141 -8.05 25.40 1.02
N ILE A 142 -8.53 24.72 2.06
CA ILE A 142 -9.42 25.30 3.06
C ILE A 142 -8.68 26.38 3.87
N THR A 143 -7.48 26.08 4.38
CA THR A 143 -6.72 27.06 5.18
C THR A 143 -6.26 28.24 4.34
N ALA A 144 -5.79 28.03 3.10
CA ALA A 144 -5.43 29.11 2.19
C ALA A 144 -6.63 30.00 1.87
N SER A 145 -7.82 29.41 1.64
CA SER A 145 -9.06 30.16 1.43
C SER A 145 -9.38 31.09 2.61
N ILE A 146 -9.28 30.59 3.84
CA ILE A 146 -9.53 31.39 5.04
C ILE A 146 -8.49 32.51 5.17
N ILE A 147 -7.20 32.20 4.99
CA ILE A 147 -6.12 33.19 5.08
C ILE A 147 -6.32 34.29 4.02
N SER A 148 -6.71 33.94 2.80
CA SER A 148 -6.96 34.88 1.71
C SER A 148 -8.05 35.91 2.05
N ILE A 149 -9.08 35.53 2.81
CA ILE A 149 -10.13 36.48 3.26
C ILE A 149 -9.52 37.53 4.21
N PHE A 150 -8.69 37.11 5.16
CA PHE A 150 -8.16 38.00 6.21
C PHE A 150 -6.89 38.76 5.81
N ALA A 151 -6.08 38.21 4.91
CA ALA A 151 -4.78 38.77 4.54
C ALA A 151 -4.85 39.65 3.29
N MET A 152 -5.74 39.32 2.35
CA MET A 152 -5.79 39.96 1.02
C MET A 152 -7.11 40.72 0.79
N ASP A 153 -7.96 40.85 1.83
CA ASP A 153 -9.30 41.45 1.77
C ASP A 153 -10.15 40.94 0.59
N ILE A 154 -9.93 39.67 0.23
CA ILE A 154 -10.64 39.02 -0.87
C ILE A 154 -12.10 38.81 -0.46
N THR A 155 -13.02 39.11 -1.39
CA THR A 155 -14.45 38.90 -1.14
C THR A 155 -14.77 37.43 -0.89
N ILE A 156 -15.65 37.17 0.08
CA ILE A 156 -16.09 35.83 0.48
C ILE A 156 -16.51 34.99 -0.73
N GLY A 157 -17.19 35.58 -1.71
CA GLY A 157 -17.64 34.89 -2.92
C GLY A 157 -16.51 34.22 -3.71
N SER A 158 -15.32 34.80 -3.75
CA SER A 158 -14.17 34.23 -4.44
C SER A 158 -13.36 33.24 -3.58
N ALA A 159 -13.39 33.38 -2.25
CA ALA A 159 -12.77 32.43 -1.33
C ALA A 159 -13.58 31.12 -1.18
N ILE A 160 -14.88 31.15 -1.44
CA ILE A 160 -15.75 29.95 -1.40
C ILE A 160 -15.30 28.88 -2.40
N ILE A 161 -14.80 29.27 -3.58
CA ILE A 161 -14.38 28.34 -4.64
C ILE A 161 -13.27 27.39 -4.15
N PRO A 162 -12.12 27.87 -3.65
CA PRO A 162 -11.08 26.99 -3.10
C PRO A 162 -11.53 26.24 -1.84
N ALA A 163 -12.40 26.81 -1.00
CA ALA A 163 -12.92 26.12 0.18
C ALA A 163 -13.76 24.88 -0.20
N ILE A 164 -14.68 25.03 -1.16
CA ILE A 164 -15.48 23.90 -1.69
C ILE A 164 -14.56 22.87 -2.37
N GLY A 165 -13.57 23.33 -3.14
CA GLY A 165 -12.57 22.46 -3.74
C GLY A 165 -11.83 21.62 -2.70
N GLY A 166 -11.42 22.23 -1.59
CA GLY A 166 -10.77 21.53 -0.48
C GLY A 166 -11.67 20.50 0.19
N VAL A 167 -12.96 20.81 0.40
CA VAL A 167 -13.94 19.86 0.95
C VAL A 167 -14.13 18.65 0.02
N ILE A 168 -14.23 18.86 -1.30
CA ILE A 168 -14.34 17.76 -2.28
C ILE A 168 -13.10 16.86 -2.23
N VAL A 169 -11.91 17.45 -2.14
CA VAL A 169 -10.65 16.70 -2.00
C VAL A 169 -10.64 15.87 -0.71
N GLU A 170 -11.20 16.39 0.39
CA GLU A 170 -11.31 15.66 1.66
C GLU A 170 -12.24 14.45 1.58
N VAL A 171 -13.33 14.55 0.80
CA VAL A 171 -14.21 13.40 0.52
C VAL A 171 -13.47 12.29 -0.25
N VAL A 172 -12.62 12.67 -1.21
CA VAL A 172 -11.75 11.71 -1.93
C VAL A 172 -10.73 11.08 -0.98
N ALA A 173 -10.17 11.86 -0.06
CA ALA A 173 -9.26 11.36 0.98
C ALA A 173 -9.94 10.32 1.88
N GLY A 174 -11.15 10.61 2.35
CA GLY A 174 -11.96 9.70 3.17
C GLY A 174 -12.33 8.42 2.43
N THR A 175 -12.73 8.52 1.16
CA THR A 175 -13.03 7.34 0.31
C THR A 175 -11.79 6.45 0.15
N SER A 176 -10.63 7.06 -0.09
CA SER A 176 -9.36 6.33 -0.19
C SER A 176 -9.00 5.63 1.13
N LEU A 177 -9.33 6.24 2.27
CA LEU A 177 -9.13 5.61 3.58
C LEU A 177 -10.05 4.40 3.81
N ILE A 178 -11.28 4.44 3.29
CA ILE A 178 -12.20 3.29 3.32
C ILE A 178 -11.62 2.14 2.52
N VAL A 179 -11.12 2.39 1.30
CA VAL A 179 -10.46 1.37 0.48
C VAL A 179 -9.26 0.78 1.22
N TYR A 180 -8.44 1.63 1.86
CA TYR A 180 -7.33 1.15 2.68
C TYR A 180 -7.78 0.18 3.78
N ARG A 181 -8.83 0.52 4.54
CA ARG A 181 -9.37 -0.36 5.59
C ARG A 181 -9.85 -1.69 5.04
N GLN A 182 -10.60 -1.67 3.93
CA GLN A 182 -11.07 -2.89 3.29
C GLN A 182 -9.92 -3.76 2.78
N SER A 183 -8.88 -3.14 2.20
CA SER A 183 -7.69 -3.86 1.76
C SER A 183 -6.92 -4.49 2.93
N LEU A 184 -6.87 -3.85 4.10
CA LEU A 184 -6.27 -4.45 5.30
C LEU A 184 -7.07 -5.64 5.82
N GLU A 185 -8.40 -5.55 5.79
CA GLU A 185 -9.27 -6.64 6.20
C GLU A 185 -9.10 -7.86 5.27
N GLN A 186 -9.01 -7.63 3.96
CA GLN A 186 -8.65 -8.66 2.99
C GLN A 186 -7.25 -9.23 3.26
N LEU A 187 -6.28 -8.38 3.58
CA LEU A 187 -4.92 -8.80 3.89
C LEU A 187 -4.88 -9.77 5.09
N ASN A 188 -5.65 -9.48 6.14
CA ASN A 188 -5.74 -10.36 7.31
C ASN A 188 -6.36 -11.71 6.95
N ARG A 189 -7.45 -11.72 6.18
CA ARG A 189 -8.08 -12.97 5.70
C ARG A 189 -7.12 -13.81 4.85
N TYR A 190 -6.40 -13.19 3.92
CA TYR A 190 -5.44 -13.92 3.10
C TYR A 190 -4.24 -14.41 3.91
N TYR A 191 -3.83 -13.68 4.95
CA TYR A 191 -2.79 -14.14 5.87
C TYR A 191 -3.22 -15.41 6.62
N GLU A 192 -4.44 -15.43 7.15
CA GLU A 192 -5.00 -16.60 7.83
C GLU A 192 -5.14 -17.81 6.89
N ALA A 193 -5.76 -17.62 5.72
CA ALA A 193 -5.93 -18.68 4.72
C ALA A 193 -4.57 -19.23 4.23
N LEU A 194 -3.58 -18.34 4.07
CA LEU A 194 -2.24 -18.75 3.69
C LEU A 194 -1.57 -19.58 4.80
N HIS A 195 -1.66 -19.13 6.05
CA HIS A 195 -1.08 -19.83 7.18
C HIS A 195 -1.68 -21.23 7.36
N GLU A 196 -3.00 -21.36 7.18
CA GLU A 196 -3.70 -22.64 7.24
C GLU A 196 -3.25 -23.61 6.14
N ASN A 197 -3.15 -23.14 4.89
CA ASN A 197 -2.67 -23.96 3.77
C ASN A 197 -1.21 -24.40 3.94
N GLU A 198 -0.32 -23.52 4.40
CA GLU A 198 1.08 -23.86 4.68
C GLU A 198 1.20 -24.91 5.79
N ARG A 199 0.38 -24.77 6.85
CA ARG A 199 0.31 -25.77 7.92
C ARG A 199 -0.18 -27.12 7.41
N PHE A 200 -1.23 -27.16 6.60
CA PHE A 200 -1.76 -28.40 6.04
C PHE A 200 -0.74 -29.12 5.16
N LEU A 201 -0.12 -28.42 4.19
CA LEU A 201 0.89 -29.00 3.30
C LEU A 201 2.11 -29.52 4.08
N SER A 202 2.53 -28.80 5.13
CA SER A 202 3.62 -29.24 6.01
C SER A 202 3.26 -30.53 6.74
N VAL A 203 2.05 -30.61 7.31
CA VAL A 203 1.57 -31.80 8.03
C VAL A 203 1.45 -33.01 7.10
N VAL A 204 0.94 -32.84 5.88
CA VAL A 204 0.87 -33.93 4.89
C VAL A 204 2.26 -34.39 4.46
N ASN A 205 3.17 -33.46 4.18
CA ASN A 205 4.56 -33.79 3.81
C ASN A 205 5.31 -34.49 4.97
N ILE A 206 5.01 -34.16 6.22
CA ILE A 206 5.55 -34.87 7.39
C ILE A 206 4.94 -36.28 7.47
N ALA A 207 3.61 -36.41 7.33
CA ALA A 207 2.93 -37.71 7.35
C ALA A 207 3.47 -38.67 6.27
N ASP A 208 3.82 -38.13 5.10
CA ASP A 208 4.35 -38.91 3.99
C ASP A 208 5.77 -39.45 4.25
N LYS A 209 6.51 -38.82 5.19
CA LYS A 209 7.87 -39.20 5.60
C LYS A 209 7.91 -40.09 6.84
N ILE A 210 6.76 -40.39 7.45
CA ILE A 210 6.66 -41.28 8.63
C ILE A 210 6.70 -42.76 8.18
N THR A 211 7.18 -43.64 9.07
CA THR A 211 7.19 -45.08 8.85
C THR A 211 5.80 -45.62 8.49
N PRO A 212 5.69 -46.61 7.58
CA PRO A 212 4.40 -47.10 7.08
C PRO A 212 3.43 -47.54 8.19
N GLU A 213 3.95 -48.12 9.27
CA GLU A 213 3.16 -48.63 10.40
C GLU A 213 2.35 -47.55 11.14
N LYS A 214 2.74 -46.28 11.08
CA LYS A 214 2.04 -45.18 11.76
C LYS A 214 1.37 -44.18 10.80
N LYS A 215 1.51 -44.42 9.50
CA LYS A 215 1.10 -43.48 8.46
C LYS A 215 -0.43 -43.30 8.43
N ASP A 216 -1.17 -44.42 8.52
CA ASP A 216 -2.63 -44.42 8.52
C ASP A 216 -3.22 -43.76 9.76
N ASP A 217 -2.62 -43.98 10.93
CA ASP A 217 -3.02 -43.33 12.19
C ASP A 217 -2.87 -41.81 12.11
N VAL A 218 -1.76 -41.34 11.54
CA VAL A 218 -1.49 -39.90 11.35
C VAL A 218 -2.47 -39.30 10.35
N TYR A 219 -2.77 -39.97 9.24
CA TYR A 219 -3.78 -39.47 8.29
C TYR A 219 -5.19 -39.44 8.89
N GLN A 220 -5.57 -40.42 9.70
CA GLN A 220 -6.86 -40.37 10.41
C GLN A 220 -6.95 -39.15 11.33
N GLU A 221 -5.87 -38.83 12.05
CA GLU A 221 -5.85 -37.68 12.94
C GLU A 221 -5.88 -36.35 12.17
N ILE A 222 -5.20 -36.28 11.02
CA ILE A 222 -5.29 -35.14 10.10
C ILE A 222 -6.73 -34.93 9.63
N ILE A 223 -7.39 -35.98 9.14
CA ILE A 223 -8.77 -35.92 8.65
C ILE A 223 -9.72 -35.48 9.77
N LYS A 224 -9.60 -36.05 10.98
CA LYS A 224 -10.40 -35.64 12.14
C LYS A 224 -10.18 -34.17 12.49
N SER A 225 -8.94 -33.69 12.50
CA SER A 225 -8.64 -32.30 12.81
C SER A 225 -9.24 -31.32 11.80
N GLN A 226 -9.23 -31.65 10.50
CA GLN A 226 -9.78 -30.81 9.43
C GLN A 226 -11.32 -30.80 9.44
N LEU A 227 -11.95 -31.94 9.70
CA LEU A 227 -13.41 -32.02 9.81
C LEU A 227 -13.92 -31.29 11.06
N CYS A 228 -13.25 -31.44 12.20
CA CYS A 228 -13.65 -30.81 13.46
C CYS A 228 -13.41 -29.28 13.46
N GLN A 229 -12.43 -28.78 12.71
CA GLN A 229 -12.20 -27.35 12.53
C GLN A 229 -13.36 -26.67 11.76
N LYS A 230 -14.04 -27.39 10.86
CA LYS A 230 -15.18 -26.88 10.08
C LYS A 230 -16.44 -26.66 10.94
N ASP A 231 -16.62 -27.46 11.98
CA ASP A 231 -17.78 -27.39 12.89
C ASP A 231 -17.69 -26.26 13.93
N LEU A 232 -16.53 -25.61 14.08
CA LEU A 232 -16.30 -24.50 15.00
C LEU A 232 -16.44 -23.10 14.36
N ILE A 233 -16.49 -23.04 13.03
CA ILE A 233 -16.49 -21.79 12.24
C ILE A 233 -17.86 -21.53 11.57
N SER A 234 -18.84 -22.45 11.71
CA SER A 234 -20.24 -22.25 11.32
C SER A 234 -21.10 -21.72 12.48
#